data_AF-A0A520AFY3-F1
#
_entry.id   AF-A0A520AFY3-F1
#
_cell.length_a   1.000
_cell.length_b   1.000
_cell.length_c   1.000
_cell.angle_alpha   90.00
_cell.angle_beta   90.00
_cell.angle_gamma   90.00
#
_symmetry.space_group_name_H-M   'P 1'
#
loop_
_entity.id
_entity.type
_entity.pdbx_description
1 polymer ?
#
loop_
_entity_poly.entity_id
_entity_poly.type
_entity_poly.pdbx_seq_one_letter_code
_entity_poly.pdbx_strand_id
1 'polypeptide(L)'
;MTDTRREFIKKATLLTGAAGLFSILPDSIQKALAINVEKGSTYLDAEHIVFLMQENRSFDHCYGTLQGVRGFDDPRAMKLPNKNKVWMQTNKIGETYIPFNLDIKNSRATWMQSLPHSWDNQVDARNKGMMDGWLESKKSGNKEYEKMPLTMGYYDRNDIPFYYALADAFTVCDQNFCSALTGTSANRVMYWSGKLREEDSEQSPA
;
A
#
# COMPACT_ATOMS: atom_id res chain seq x y z
N MET A 1 -8.06 -28.06 -18.74
CA MET A 1 -7.90 -27.82 -17.29
C MET A 1 -7.14 -26.52 -17.13
N THR A 2 -7.74 -25.52 -16.49
CA THR A 2 -7.06 -24.27 -16.14
C THR A 2 -6.31 -24.48 -14.84
N ASP A 3 -4.99 -24.53 -14.89
CA ASP A 3 -4.17 -24.57 -13.67
C ASP A 3 -4.43 -23.32 -12.84
N THR A 4 -4.69 -23.48 -11.54
CA THR A 4 -4.77 -22.33 -10.62
C THR A 4 -3.39 -21.69 -10.46
N ARG A 5 -3.30 -20.39 -10.09
CA ARG A 5 -2.00 -19.73 -9.80
C ARG A 5 -1.17 -20.53 -8.79
N ARG A 6 -1.82 -21.14 -7.79
CA ARG A 6 -1.17 -22.00 -6.79
C ARG A 6 -0.59 -23.27 -7.40
N GLU A 7 -1.35 -23.95 -8.26
CA GLU A 7 -0.86 -25.14 -8.98
C GLU A 7 0.25 -24.77 -9.96
N PHE A 8 0.14 -23.63 -10.65
CA PHE A 8 1.20 -23.10 -11.50
C PHE A 8 2.48 -22.86 -10.70
N ILE A 9 2.42 -22.19 -9.54
CA ILE A 9 3.58 -21.97 -8.67
C ILE A 9 4.18 -23.32 -8.23
N LYS A 10 3.34 -24.25 -7.75
CA LYS A 10 3.78 -25.62 -7.36
C LYS A 10 4.45 -26.37 -8.51
N LYS A 11 3.88 -26.32 -9.72
CA LYS A 11 4.43 -27.00 -10.92
C LYS A 11 5.70 -26.32 -11.42
N ALA A 12 5.71 -24.99 -11.48
CA ALA A 12 6.88 -24.20 -11.86
C ALA A 12 8.07 -24.49 -10.92
N THR A 13 7.82 -24.62 -9.62
CA THR A 13 8.85 -25.00 -8.65
C THR A 13 9.37 -26.42 -8.82
N LEU A 14 8.54 -27.35 -9.29
CA LEU A 14 8.94 -28.73 -9.60
C LEU A 14 9.73 -28.84 -10.91
N LEU A 15 9.34 -28.09 -11.95
CA LEU A 15 9.89 -28.18 -13.30
C LEU A 15 11.22 -27.42 -13.49
N THR A 16 11.44 -26.36 -12.73
CA THR A 16 12.64 -25.50 -12.91
C THR A 16 13.82 -25.89 -12.04
N GLY A 17 13.70 -26.92 -11.19
CA GLY A 17 14.72 -27.21 -10.18
C GLY A 17 14.99 -25.99 -9.28
N ALA A 18 13.99 -25.12 -9.11
CA ALA A 18 14.11 -23.87 -8.37
C ALA A 18 14.12 -24.13 -6.86
N ALA A 19 15.21 -24.73 -6.39
CA ALA A 19 15.67 -24.56 -5.03
C ALA A 19 15.71 -23.07 -4.63
N GLY A 20 15.80 -22.14 -5.60
CA GLY A 20 15.79 -20.69 -5.41
C GLY A 20 14.46 -20.02 -5.04
N LEU A 21 13.29 -20.44 -5.56
CA LEU A 21 12.03 -19.73 -5.26
C LEU A 21 11.50 -20.06 -3.86
N PHE A 22 11.64 -21.30 -3.41
CA PHE A 22 11.26 -21.70 -2.06
C PHE A 22 12.26 -21.23 -1.00
N SER A 23 13.55 -21.08 -1.33
CA SER A 23 14.54 -20.53 -0.38
C SER A 23 14.51 -18.99 -0.23
N ILE A 24 13.68 -18.29 -1.01
CA ILE A 24 13.45 -16.83 -0.88
C ILE A 24 12.20 -16.52 -0.04
N LEU A 25 11.26 -17.46 0.10
CA LEU A 25 10.06 -17.24 0.90
C LEU A 25 10.34 -17.51 2.39
N PRO A 26 9.96 -16.60 3.31
CA PRO A 26 10.00 -16.85 4.74
C PRO A 26 9.26 -18.13 5.16
N ASP A 27 9.79 -18.85 6.16
CA ASP A 27 9.24 -20.13 6.63
C ASP A 27 7.74 -20.09 6.97
N SER A 28 7.26 -18.98 7.52
CA SER A 28 5.83 -18.80 7.83
C SER A 28 4.95 -18.81 6.58
N ILE A 29 5.42 -18.21 5.48
CA ILE A 29 4.72 -18.20 4.19
C ILE A 29 4.77 -19.58 3.55
N GLN A 30 5.90 -20.28 3.63
CA GLN A 30 6.00 -21.66 3.15
C GLN A 30 5.02 -22.58 3.87
N LYS A 31 4.95 -22.50 5.21
CA LYS A 31 3.99 -23.26 6.03
C LYS A 31 2.54 -22.95 5.62
N ALA A 32 2.21 -21.68 5.40
CA ALA A 32 0.87 -21.29 4.95
C ALA A 32 0.53 -21.83 3.55
N LEU A 33 1.49 -21.78 2.60
CA LEU A 33 1.32 -22.35 1.26
C LEU A 33 1.22 -23.87 1.23
N ALA A 34 1.71 -24.57 2.25
CA ALA A 34 1.62 -26.01 2.38
C ALA A 34 0.23 -26.49 2.86
N ILE A 35 -0.61 -25.62 3.42
CA ILE A 35 -1.95 -25.97 3.92
C ILE A 35 -2.83 -26.52 2.79
N ASN A 36 -3.18 -27.80 2.84
CA ASN A 36 -4.05 -28.40 1.84
C ASN A 36 -5.51 -28.02 2.12
N VAL A 37 -6.10 -27.20 1.25
CA VAL A 37 -7.49 -26.78 1.35
C VAL A 37 -8.36 -27.72 0.52
N GLU A 38 -9.55 -28.04 1.01
CA GLU A 38 -10.50 -28.85 0.26
C GLU A 38 -10.92 -28.12 -1.02
N LYS A 39 -10.99 -28.86 -2.13
CA LYS A 39 -11.33 -28.27 -3.42
C LYS A 39 -12.76 -27.71 -3.36
N GLY A 40 -12.88 -26.41 -3.64
CA GLY A 40 -14.18 -25.71 -3.60
C GLY A 40 -14.43 -24.93 -2.31
N SER A 41 -13.53 -25.01 -1.32
CA SER A 41 -13.60 -24.16 -0.13
C SER A 41 -13.58 -22.67 -0.48
N THR A 42 -14.32 -21.88 0.28
CA THR A 42 -14.42 -20.42 0.19
C THR A 42 -13.96 -19.78 1.50
N TYR A 43 -14.00 -18.45 1.58
CA TYR A 43 -13.72 -17.74 2.83
C TYR A 43 -14.74 -18.04 3.94
N LEU A 44 -15.92 -18.59 3.60
CA LEU A 44 -16.94 -18.99 4.58
C LEU A 44 -16.57 -20.26 5.34
N ASP A 45 -15.64 -21.06 4.81
CA ASP A 45 -15.14 -22.28 5.44
C ASP A 45 -13.97 -22.01 6.41
N ALA A 46 -13.57 -20.75 6.55
CA ALA A 46 -12.49 -20.37 7.47
C ALA A 46 -12.99 -20.43 8.93
N GLU A 47 -12.39 -21.32 9.74
CA GLU A 47 -12.65 -21.39 11.19
C GLU A 47 -12.19 -20.13 11.94
N HIS A 48 -11.14 -19.49 11.44
CA HIS A 48 -10.54 -18.31 12.05
C HIS A 48 -10.24 -17.25 10.99
N ILE A 49 -10.68 -16.02 11.26
CA ILE A 49 -10.33 -14.84 10.47
C ILE A 49 -9.52 -13.91 11.38
N VAL A 50 -8.26 -13.69 11.01
CA VAL A 50 -7.36 -12.81 11.74
C VAL A 50 -7.22 -11.49 11.00
N PHE A 51 -7.48 -10.42 11.74
CA PHE A 51 -7.59 -9.06 11.25
C PHE A 51 -6.38 -8.25 11.75
N LEU A 52 -5.38 -8.02 10.89
CA LEU A 52 -4.17 -7.26 11.23
C LEU A 52 -4.21 -5.85 10.60
N MET A 53 -4.49 -4.85 11.42
CA MET A 53 -4.49 -3.45 11.00
C MET A 53 -3.12 -2.79 11.23
N GLN A 54 -2.48 -2.40 10.13
CA GLN A 54 -1.23 -1.64 10.12
C GLN A 54 -1.47 -0.13 10.11
N GLU A 55 -0.41 0.65 10.26
CA GLU A 55 -0.47 2.09 10.52
C GLU A 55 0.24 2.91 9.43
N ASN A 56 -0.38 4.00 8.98
CA ASN A 56 0.22 5.14 8.28
C ASN A 56 1.11 4.83 7.06
N ARG A 57 0.72 3.88 6.21
CA ARG A 57 1.39 3.59 4.93
C ARG A 57 0.38 3.52 3.80
N SER A 58 0.63 4.27 2.72
CA SER A 58 -0.19 4.19 1.51
C SER A 58 0.17 2.94 0.70
N PHE A 59 -0.72 2.53 -0.20
CA PHE A 59 -0.46 1.40 -1.09
C PHE A 59 0.79 1.64 -1.95
N ASP A 60 0.87 2.79 -2.61
CA ASP A 60 2.02 3.14 -3.47
C ASP A 60 3.35 3.21 -2.71
N HIS A 61 3.31 3.59 -1.43
CA HIS A 61 4.50 3.61 -0.59
C HIS A 61 5.05 2.21 -0.30
N CYS A 62 4.21 1.18 -0.16
CA CYS A 62 4.67 -0.19 0.10
C CYS A 62 4.78 -1.05 -1.16
N TYR A 63 3.84 -0.90 -2.08
CA TYR A 63 3.62 -1.83 -3.19
C TYR A 63 3.56 -1.12 -4.55
N GLY A 64 3.86 0.18 -4.64
CA GLY A 64 3.84 0.92 -5.91
C GLY A 64 4.77 0.36 -6.99
N THR A 65 5.78 -0.42 -6.60
CA THR A 65 6.70 -1.14 -7.51
C THR A 65 6.43 -2.64 -7.61
N LEU A 66 5.40 -3.16 -6.93
CA LEU A 66 5.05 -4.58 -6.98
C LEU A 66 4.53 -4.96 -8.37
N GLN A 67 5.08 -6.03 -8.95
CA GLN A 67 4.64 -6.49 -10.26
C GLN A 67 3.16 -6.94 -10.22
N GLY A 68 2.38 -6.45 -11.19
CA GLY A 68 0.98 -6.87 -11.39
C GLY A 68 -0.07 -5.99 -10.72
N VAL A 69 0.35 -4.96 -9.96
CA VAL A 69 -0.56 -3.95 -9.40
C VAL A 69 -0.63 -2.72 -10.30
N ARG A 70 -1.66 -1.88 -10.13
CA ARG A 70 -1.71 -0.54 -10.73
C ARG A 70 -0.80 0.44 -9.96
N GLY A 71 0.52 0.29 -10.15
CA GLY A 71 1.55 1.08 -9.48
C GLY A 71 2.22 2.12 -10.39
N PHE A 72 3.49 2.43 -10.12
CA PHE A 72 4.27 3.46 -10.83
C PHE A 72 4.60 3.13 -12.30
N ASP A 73 4.29 1.92 -12.76
CA ASP A 73 4.40 1.51 -14.16
C ASP A 73 3.03 1.36 -14.84
N ASP A 74 1.93 1.77 -14.19
CA ASP A 74 0.59 1.68 -14.80
C ASP A 74 0.53 2.54 -16.09
N PRO A 75 0.29 1.92 -17.28
CA PRO A 75 0.16 2.67 -18.53
C PRO A 75 -1.14 3.49 -18.61
N ARG A 76 -2.11 3.22 -17.72
CA ARG A 76 -3.42 3.87 -17.67
C ARG A 76 -3.55 4.91 -16.57
N ALA A 77 -2.44 5.23 -15.91
CA ALA A 77 -2.40 6.24 -14.87
C ALA A 77 -2.96 7.58 -15.34
N MET A 78 -3.68 8.24 -14.44
CA MET A 78 -4.18 9.60 -14.66
C MET A 78 -3.02 10.53 -15.02
N LYS A 79 -3.26 11.42 -15.99
CA LYS A 79 -2.36 12.51 -16.32
C LYS A 79 -2.82 13.79 -15.65
N LEU A 80 -1.87 14.51 -15.06
CA LEU A 80 -2.08 15.84 -14.52
C LEU A 80 -2.20 16.88 -15.66
N PRO A 81 -2.66 18.11 -15.39
CA PRO A 81 -2.77 19.16 -16.41
C PRO A 81 -1.46 19.45 -17.18
N ASN A 82 -0.31 19.27 -16.52
CA ASN A 82 1.03 19.39 -17.11
C ASN A 82 1.45 18.16 -17.94
N LYS A 83 0.54 17.20 -18.16
CA LYS A 83 0.73 15.92 -18.88
C LYS A 83 1.61 14.89 -18.19
N ASN A 84 2.14 15.20 -17.00
CA ASN A 84 2.87 14.23 -16.21
C ASN A 84 1.92 13.14 -15.67
N LYS A 85 2.46 11.95 -15.37
CA LYS A 85 1.70 10.92 -14.67
C LYS A 85 1.39 11.40 -13.25
N VAL A 86 0.28 10.95 -12.67
CA VAL A 86 -0.20 11.41 -11.35
C VAL A 86 0.85 11.31 -10.23
N TRP A 87 1.75 10.33 -10.25
CA TRP A 87 2.82 10.22 -9.24
C TRP A 87 4.03 11.12 -9.50
N MET A 88 4.02 11.94 -10.54
CA MET A 88 5.05 12.97 -10.79
C MET A 88 4.49 14.33 -10.37
N GLN A 89 4.82 14.74 -9.16
CA GLN A 89 4.21 15.88 -8.51
C GLN A 89 5.06 17.14 -8.71
N THR A 90 4.42 18.27 -9.02
CA THR A 90 5.09 19.57 -9.17
C THR A 90 4.74 20.46 -7.98
N ASN A 91 5.73 21.02 -7.29
CA ASN A 91 5.49 21.91 -6.16
C ASN A 91 5.13 23.35 -6.60
N LYS A 92 4.79 24.23 -5.65
CA LYS A 92 4.39 25.61 -5.95
C LYS A 92 5.47 26.48 -6.59
N ILE A 93 6.74 26.09 -6.50
CA ILE A 93 7.87 26.81 -7.12
C ILE A 93 8.28 26.22 -8.48
N GLY A 94 7.56 25.21 -8.98
CA GLY A 94 7.74 24.64 -10.32
C GLY A 94 8.69 23.45 -10.40
N GLU A 95 9.22 22.96 -9.28
CA GLU A 95 10.07 21.77 -9.25
C GLU A 95 9.19 20.51 -9.30
N THR A 96 9.60 19.54 -10.12
CA THR A 96 8.88 18.26 -10.26
C THR A 96 9.67 17.12 -9.64
N TYR A 97 8.99 16.33 -8.82
CA TYR A 97 9.55 15.18 -8.13
C TYR A 97 8.87 13.89 -8.60
N ILE A 98 9.69 12.87 -8.83
CA ILE A 98 9.24 11.51 -9.11
C ILE A 98 9.29 10.67 -7.83
N PRO A 99 8.58 9.53 -7.77
CA PRO A 99 8.73 8.60 -6.66
C PRO A 99 10.18 8.13 -6.55
N PHE A 100 10.70 8.03 -5.34
CA PHE A 100 12.07 7.58 -5.08
C PHE A 100 12.12 6.56 -3.95
N ASN A 101 13.06 5.62 -4.06
CA ASN A 101 13.25 4.62 -3.02
C ASN A 101 13.84 5.26 -1.77
N LEU A 102 13.29 4.93 -0.60
CA LEU A 102 13.76 5.44 0.69
C LEU A 102 14.98 4.70 1.25
N ASP A 103 15.28 3.50 0.77
CA ASP A 103 16.33 2.61 1.23
C ASP A 103 16.38 2.50 2.76
N ILE A 104 15.49 1.68 3.32
CA ILE A 104 15.35 1.52 4.78
C ILE A 104 16.61 0.97 5.46
N LYS A 105 17.52 0.36 4.69
CA LYS A 105 18.74 -0.27 5.20
C LYS A 105 19.88 0.73 5.29
N ASN A 106 20.04 1.59 4.29
CA ASN A 106 21.15 2.53 4.21
C ASN A 106 20.76 3.98 4.54
N SER A 107 19.49 4.26 4.79
CA SER A 107 19.01 5.56 5.22
C SER A 107 18.40 5.53 6.63
N ARG A 108 18.03 6.71 7.12
CA ARG A 108 17.29 6.87 8.38
C ARG A 108 15.78 7.01 8.16
N ALA A 109 15.25 6.55 7.03
CA ALA A 109 13.85 6.78 6.64
C ALA A 109 12.82 6.43 7.74
N THR A 110 13.05 5.38 8.53
CA THR A 110 12.20 4.99 9.68
C THR A 110 12.22 5.97 10.85
N TRP A 111 13.26 6.81 10.95
CA TRP A 111 13.49 7.78 12.00
C TRP A 111 13.20 9.22 11.57
N MET A 112 12.81 9.45 10.30
CA MET A 112 12.53 10.78 9.75
C MET A 112 11.13 11.33 10.12
N GLN A 113 10.45 10.69 11.08
CA GLN A 113 9.10 10.98 11.57
C GLN A 113 7.97 10.72 10.55
N SER A 114 6.73 10.77 11.05
CA SER A 114 5.53 10.65 10.23
C SER A 114 5.27 11.93 9.44
N LEU A 115 4.66 11.80 8.27
CA LEU A 115 4.08 12.92 7.54
C LEU A 115 2.66 13.25 8.07
N PRO A 116 2.07 14.39 7.70
CA PRO A 116 0.71 14.76 8.10
C PRO A 116 -0.35 13.76 7.63
N HIS A 117 -1.30 13.41 8.51
CA HIS A 117 -2.41 12.49 8.23
C HIS A 117 -3.79 12.99 8.70
N SER A 118 -3.92 14.25 9.10
CA SER A 118 -5.24 14.80 9.47
C SER A 118 -6.12 15.05 8.24
N TRP A 119 -7.39 15.33 8.52
CA TRP A 119 -8.43 15.50 7.51
C TRP A 119 -8.08 16.58 6.48
N ASP A 120 -7.66 17.76 6.95
CA ASP A 120 -7.31 18.93 6.13
C ASP A 120 -6.25 18.58 5.07
N ASN A 121 -5.10 18.06 5.48
CA ASN A 121 -4.04 17.72 4.55
C ASN A 121 -4.32 16.49 3.67
N GLN A 122 -5.24 15.60 4.06
CA GLN A 122 -5.70 14.54 3.13
C GLN A 122 -6.64 15.09 2.06
N VAL A 123 -7.58 15.95 2.44
CA VAL A 123 -8.51 16.59 1.51
C VAL A 123 -7.76 17.50 0.54
N ASP A 124 -6.81 18.28 1.04
CA ASP A 124 -5.99 19.18 0.23
C ASP A 124 -5.07 18.40 -0.71
N ALA A 125 -4.45 17.30 -0.27
CA ALA A 125 -3.63 16.45 -1.14
C ALA A 125 -4.45 15.85 -2.30
N ARG A 126 -5.68 15.41 -2.01
CA ARG A 126 -6.62 14.90 -3.02
C ARG A 126 -7.07 15.98 -4.00
N ASN A 127 -7.10 17.25 -3.57
CA ASN A 127 -7.46 18.44 -4.35
C ASN A 127 -8.65 18.21 -5.31
N LYS A 128 -9.86 18.02 -4.78
CA LYS A 128 -11.10 17.80 -5.56
C LYS A 128 -11.02 16.63 -6.57
N GLY A 129 -10.09 15.67 -6.35
CA GLY A 129 -9.87 14.52 -7.23
C GLY A 129 -8.73 14.71 -8.24
N MET A 130 -8.06 15.87 -8.26
CA MET A 130 -6.91 16.12 -9.13
C MET A 130 -5.64 15.38 -8.70
N MET A 131 -5.54 15.02 -7.41
CA MET A 131 -4.43 14.24 -6.85
C MET A 131 -3.03 14.87 -7.08
N ASP A 132 -2.95 16.20 -7.05
CA ASP A 132 -1.75 17.01 -7.34
C ASP A 132 -1.30 17.89 -6.15
N GLY A 133 -1.89 17.71 -4.97
CA GLY A 133 -1.58 18.51 -3.78
C GLY A 133 -0.54 17.89 -2.82
N TRP A 134 0.02 16.73 -3.14
CA TRP A 134 0.76 15.90 -2.18
C TRP A 134 1.99 16.60 -1.58
N LEU A 135 2.82 17.22 -2.42
CA LEU A 135 4.07 17.87 -1.97
C LEU A 135 3.83 19.03 -1.00
N GLU A 136 2.69 19.71 -1.10
CA GLU A 136 2.37 20.85 -0.24
C GLU A 136 1.66 20.42 1.03
N SER A 137 0.70 19.49 0.92
CA SER A 137 -0.11 19.04 2.04
C SER A 137 0.60 18.03 2.94
N LYS A 138 1.62 17.32 2.44
CA LYS A 138 2.32 16.22 3.15
C LYS A 138 3.79 16.51 3.45
N LYS A 139 4.11 17.77 3.78
CA LYS A 139 5.46 18.18 4.19
C LYS A 139 5.85 17.59 5.54
N SER A 140 7.15 17.36 5.73
CA SER A 140 7.66 16.97 7.05
C SER A 140 7.46 18.09 8.06
N GLY A 141 7.02 17.75 9.26
CA GLY A 141 7.03 18.68 10.41
C GLY A 141 8.44 18.92 10.97
N ASN A 142 9.43 18.12 10.56
CA ASN A 142 10.82 18.30 10.96
C ASN A 142 11.49 19.33 10.04
N LYS A 143 11.98 20.43 10.64
CA LYS A 143 12.64 21.54 9.94
C LYS A 143 13.88 21.12 9.14
N GLU A 144 14.59 20.07 9.56
CA GLU A 144 15.77 19.58 8.84
C GLU A 144 15.43 18.99 7.46
N TYR A 145 14.23 18.42 7.33
CA TYR A 145 13.78 17.70 6.14
C TYR A 145 12.50 18.29 5.54
N GLU A 146 12.09 19.49 5.96
CA GLU A 146 10.85 20.16 5.54
C GLU A 146 10.76 20.31 4.02
N LYS A 147 11.90 20.61 3.38
CA LYS A 147 12.00 20.78 1.93
C LYS A 147 12.14 19.47 1.16
N MET A 148 12.38 18.34 1.85
CA MET A 148 12.51 17.06 1.18
C MET A 148 11.12 16.57 0.75
N PRO A 149 10.97 16.02 -0.48
CA PRO A 149 9.72 15.50 -1.01
C PRO A 149 9.35 14.14 -0.41
N LEU A 150 9.44 13.95 0.92
CA LEU A 150 9.32 12.65 1.58
C LEU A 150 8.00 11.92 1.29
N THR A 151 6.93 12.65 0.95
CA THR A 151 5.65 12.05 0.52
C THR A 151 5.74 11.27 -0.79
N MET A 152 6.80 11.46 -1.58
CA MET A 152 7.09 10.71 -2.81
C MET A 152 7.97 9.49 -2.55
N GLY A 153 8.43 9.29 -1.31
CA GLY A 153 9.24 8.14 -0.93
C GLY A 153 8.44 6.84 -0.94
N TYR A 154 9.04 5.76 -1.43
CA TYR A 154 8.47 4.41 -1.39
C TYR A 154 9.49 3.37 -0.93
N TYR A 155 8.98 2.20 -0.53
CA TYR A 155 9.73 0.98 -0.27
C TYR A 155 9.61 0.00 -1.42
N ASP A 156 10.69 -0.72 -1.66
CA ASP A 156 10.72 -1.84 -2.60
C ASP A 156 10.82 -3.20 -1.89
N ARG A 157 11.01 -4.26 -2.68
CA ARG A 157 11.20 -5.62 -2.18
C ARG A 157 12.43 -5.76 -1.28
N ASN A 158 13.48 -4.97 -1.50
CA ASN A 158 14.69 -5.02 -0.69
C ASN A 158 14.46 -4.41 0.70
N ASP A 159 13.59 -3.39 0.78
CA ASP A 159 13.22 -2.73 2.03
C ASP A 159 12.29 -3.58 2.89
N ILE A 160 11.23 -4.13 2.30
CA ILE A 160 10.17 -4.88 3.00
C ILE A 160 9.95 -6.28 2.42
N PRO A 161 10.99 -7.14 2.40
CA PRO A 161 10.98 -8.42 1.66
C PRO A 161 9.89 -9.38 2.12
N PHE A 162 9.56 -9.39 3.42
CA PHE A 162 8.48 -10.23 3.94
C PHE A 162 7.12 -9.88 3.31
N TYR A 163 6.82 -8.59 3.17
CA TYR A 163 5.54 -8.12 2.63
C TYR A 163 5.41 -8.38 1.13
N TYR A 164 6.51 -8.24 0.38
CA TYR A 164 6.54 -8.61 -1.03
C TYR A 164 6.39 -10.13 -1.22
N ALA A 165 7.07 -10.93 -0.39
CA ALA A 165 6.90 -12.39 -0.40
C ALA A 165 5.45 -12.81 -0.07
N LEU A 166 4.80 -12.11 0.86
CA LEU A 166 3.41 -12.34 1.20
C LEU A 166 2.47 -12.01 0.02
N ALA A 167 2.70 -10.88 -0.66
CA ALA A 167 1.92 -10.48 -1.82
C ALA A 167 2.15 -11.38 -3.06
N ASP A 168 3.34 -11.96 -3.20
CA ASP A 168 3.62 -12.94 -4.26
C ASP A 168 2.89 -14.27 -4.02
N ALA A 169 2.76 -14.67 -2.77
CA ALA A 169 2.15 -15.94 -2.36
C ALA A 169 0.61 -15.87 -2.30
N PHE A 170 0.06 -14.72 -1.92
CA PHE A 170 -1.37 -14.54 -1.64
C PHE A 170 -2.01 -13.40 -2.45
N THR A 171 -3.26 -13.11 -2.14
CA THR A 171 -4.03 -12.05 -2.82
C THR A 171 -3.66 -10.68 -2.26
N VAL A 172 -3.46 -9.72 -3.17
CA VAL A 172 -3.35 -8.29 -2.86
C VAL A 172 -4.54 -7.54 -3.46
N CYS A 173 -5.09 -6.59 -2.72
CA CYS A 173 -6.19 -5.75 -3.18
C CYS A 173 -5.65 -4.34 -3.47
N ASP A 174 -5.35 -4.04 -4.73
CA ASP A 174 -4.76 -2.76 -5.18
C ASP A 174 -5.79 -1.62 -5.36
N GLN A 175 -7.06 -1.88 -5.02
CA GLN A 175 -8.15 -0.91 -4.98
C GLN A 175 -8.88 -0.95 -3.63
N ASN A 176 -8.11 -1.05 -2.54
CA ASN A 176 -8.61 -0.96 -1.18
C ASN A 176 -8.31 0.43 -0.60
N PHE A 177 -9.37 1.17 -0.23
CA PHE A 177 -9.26 2.55 0.25
C PHE A 177 -9.65 2.64 1.72
N CYS A 178 -9.11 3.63 2.42
CA CYS A 178 -9.58 4.00 3.75
C CYS A 178 -11.06 4.41 3.70
N SER A 179 -11.81 4.14 4.76
CA SER A 179 -13.23 4.48 4.82
C SER A 179 -13.48 5.98 4.80
N ALA A 180 -12.55 6.78 5.36
CA ALA A 180 -12.61 8.23 5.35
C ALA A 180 -11.22 8.86 5.20
N LEU A 181 -11.14 9.99 4.50
CA LEU A 181 -9.92 10.79 4.32
C LEU A 181 -9.58 11.56 5.61
N THR A 182 -9.18 10.83 6.64
CA THR A 182 -8.90 11.35 7.98
C THR A 182 -7.87 10.47 8.69
N GLY A 183 -7.47 10.87 9.90
CA GLY A 183 -6.44 10.20 10.68
C GLY A 183 -6.86 8.83 11.24
N THR A 184 -5.95 8.28 12.05
CA THR A 184 -6.03 6.94 12.63
C THR A 184 -7.34 6.66 13.36
N SER A 185 -7.73 7.49 14.32
CA SER A 185 -8.82 7.16 15.25
C SER A 185 -10.14 6.90 14.54
N ALA A 186 -10.52 7.75 13.60
CA ALA A 186 -11.76 7.60 12.86
C ALA A 186 -11.76 6.36 11.94
N ASN A 187 -10.65 6.08 11.25
CA ASN A 187 -10.55 4.87 10.42
C ASN A 187 -10.51 3.58 11.27
N ARG A 188 -9.96 3.62 12.49
CA ARG A 188 -10.01 2.49 13.43
C ARG A 188 -11.43 2.23 13.93
N VAL A 189 -12.22 3.28 14.19
CA VAL A 189 -13.64 3.13 14.53
C VAL A 189 -14.37 2.48 13.35
N MET A 190 -14.26 3.04 12.15
CA MET A 190 -14.87 2.48 10.93
C MET A 190 -14.51 1.02 10.69
N TYR A 191 -13.26 0.63 10.96
CA TYR A 191 -12.81 -0.76 10.81
C TYR A 191 -13.57 -1.75 11.70
N TRP A 192 -13.90 -1.35 12.92
CA TRP A 192 -14.58 -2.22 13.88
C TRP A 192 -16.10 -2.13 13.83
N SER A 193 -16.65 -0.95 13.55
CA SER A 193 -18.09 -0.68 13.62
C SER A 193 -18.76 -0.51 12.26
N GLY A 194 -18.00 -0.32 11.18
CA GLY A 194 -18.53 0.05 9.87
C GLY A 194 -19.09 1.47 9.77
N LYS A 195 -19.07 2.25 10.86
CA LYS A 195 -19.63 3.62 10.92
C LYS A 195 -18.88 4.51 11.90
N LEU A 196 -18.78 5.81 11.58
CA LEU A 196 -18.10 6.78 12.43
C LEU A 196 -19.08 7.45 13.41
N ARG A 197 -20.34 7.59 13.00
CA ARG A 197 -21.41 8.23 13.77
C ARG A 197 -22.08 7.25 14.71
N GLU A 198 -22.53 7.75 15.84
CA GLU A 198 -23.28 6.98 16.83
C GLU A 198 -24.63 6.53 16.26
N GLU A 199 -25.37 7.45 15.64
CA GLU A 199 -26.65 7.17 14.98
C GLU A 199 -26.49 7.19 13.46
N ASP A 200 -27.35 6.45 12.76
CA ASP A 200 -27.44 6.45 11.30
C ASP A 200 -28.20 7.68 10.80
N SER A 201 -27.65 8.87 11.09
CA SER A 201 -28.25 10.18 10.83
C SER A 201 -27.17 11.19 10.46
N GLU A 202 -27.43 11.97 9.41
CA GLU A 202 -26.57 13.08 8.98
C GLU A 202 -26.47 14.21 10.03
N GLN A 203 -27.34 14.22 11.04
CA GLN A 203 -27.29 15.18 12.14
C GLN A 203 -26.43 14.69 13.32
N SER A 204 -26.15 13.39 13.41
CA SER A 204 -25.33 12.82 14.49
C SER A 204 -23.86 13.21 14.32
N PRO A 205 -23.17 13.78 15.32
CA PRO A 205 -21.76 14.12 15.18
C PRO A 205 -20.91 12.93 14.73
N ALA A 206 -19.94 13.21 13.86
CA ALA A 206 -18.91 12.27 13.44
C ALA A 206 -17.68 12.38 14.34
#